data_AF-A0A5J4QU05-F1
#
_entry.id   AF-A0A5J4QU05-F1
#
_cell.length_a   1.000
_cell.length_b   1.000
_cell.length_c   1.000
_cell.angle_alpha   90.00
_cell.angle_beta   90.00
_cell.angle_gamma   90.00
#
_symmetry.space_group_name_H-M   'P 1'
#
loop_
_entity.id
_entity.type
_entity.pdbx_description
1 polymer ?
#
loop_
_entity_poly.entity_id
_entity_poly.type
_entity_poly.pdbx_seq_one_letter_code
_entity_poly.pdbx_strand_id
1 'polypeptide(L)'
;MSNQSKQPITIHAGFRVKGLQPELWDALTGVIRPLPAFEQTGETTFVPLQLEANGSAFIVFREKGNPAAKELTVNFPEPEIITTVDTPWKVRFESDSIKRGPSEPVIFKELKNWAQSDDERIRYFSGTAVYTTKVTLDAIPKDKQLYLDLGYVSVMAKIKINGKYAGGVWTFPYKVAVNNLLRQGENTLEIEVVNNWKNRLIGDQKLPEKDRKVQSNYNRWKADSPLQDSGLTGPVRIIGN
;
A
#
# COMPACT_ATOMS: atom_id res chain seq x y z
N MET A 1 -17.37 -4.82 -9.80
CA MET A 1 -17.92 -3.74 -8.95
C MET A 1 -16.81 -2.79 -8.55
N SER A 2 -17.08 -1.49 -8.45
CA SER A 2 -16.08 -0.49 -8.03
C SER A 2 -16.67 0.47 -7.00
N ASN A 3 -15.88 0.77 -5.97
CA ASN A 3 -16.18 1.79 -4.97
C ASN A 3 -15.75 3.16 -5.54
N GLN A 4 -16.72 4.07 -5.72
CA GLN A 4 -16.45 5.42 -6.24
C GLN A 4 -16.15 6.44 -5.12
N SER A 5 -16.12 5.99 -3.87
CA SER A 5 -15.85 6.84 -2.71
C SER A 5 -14.41 6.68 -2.21
N LYS A 6 -13.96 7.68 -1.44
CA LYS A 6 -12.64 7.68 -0.78
C LYS A 6 -12.65 6.98 0.59
N GLN A 7 -13.70 6.24 0.91
CA GLN A 7 -13.85 5.51 2.16
C GLN A 7 -14.14 4.04 1.85
N PRO A 8 -13.73 3.09 2.71
CA PRO A 8 -14.16 1.71 2.57
C PRO A 8 -15.69 1.62 2.66
N ILE A 9 -16.27 0.70 1.91
CA ILE A 9 -17.71 0.42 1.94
C ILE A 9 -17.96 -1.06 2.21
N THR A 10 -18.99 -1.32 3.00
CA THR A 10 -19.56 -2.65 3.19
C THR A 10 -20.94 -2.67 2.57
N ILE A 11 -21.20 -3.65 1.70
CA ILE A 11 -22.45 -3.76 0.95
C ILE A 11 -22.93 -5.20 0.95
N HIS A 12 -24.24 -5.39 0.95
CA HIS A 12 -24.87 -6.69 0.68
C HIS A 12 -25.34 -6.67 -0.78
N ALA A 13 -24.49 -7.17 -1.68
CA ALA A 13 -24.73 -7.08 -3.12
C ALA A 13 -25.60 -8.25 -3.61
N GLY A 14 -26.70 -7.95 -4.29
CA GLY A 14 -27.59 -8.94 -4.91
C GLY A 14 -27.22 -9.19 -6.38
N PHE A 15 -27.03 -10.45 -6.75
CA PHE A 15 -26.73 -10.90 -8.10
C PHE A 15 -27.80 -11.86 -8.57
N ARG A 16 -28.39 -11.63 -9.75
CA ARG A 16 -29.45 -12.46 -10.31
C ARG A 16 -28.88 -13.75 -10.92
N VAL A 17 -28.37 -14.62 -10.05
CA VAL A 17 -27.71 -15.91 -10.31
C VAL A 17 -28.05 -16.88 -9.19
N LYS A 18 -28.02 -18.19 -9.47
CA LYS A 18 -28.46 -19.25 -8.54
C LYS A 18 -27.58 -20.50 -8.64
N GLY A 19 -27.34 -21.15 -7.51
CA GLY A 19 -26.67 -22.46 -7.43
C GLY A 19 -25.17 -22.42 -7.75
N LEU A 20 -24.57 -21.24 -7.74
CA LEU A 20 -23.15 -21.02 -8.04
C LEU A 20 -22.44 -20.37 -6.85
N GLN A 21 -21.19 -20.80 -6.62
CA GLN A 21 -20.29 -20.24 -5.62
C GLN A 21 -19.78 -18.87 -6.10
N PRO A 22 -20.01 -17.78 -5.36
CA PRO A 22 -19.33 -16.52 -5.64
C PRO A 22 -17.84 -16.61 -5.33
N GLU A 23 -17.04 -16.01 -6.19
CA GLU A 23 -15.61 -15.79 -6.00
C GLU A 23 -15.28 -14.31 -6.13
N LEU A 24 -14.31 -13.86 -5.33
CA LEU A 24 -13.68 -12.56 -5.49
C LEU A 24 -12.43 -12.71 -6.35
N TRP A 25 -12.41 -11.95 -7.43
CA TRP A 25 -11.29 -11.84 -8.36
C TRP A 25 -10.69 -10.44 -8.23
N ASP A 26 -9.49 -10.37 -7.68
CA ASP A 26 -8.76 -9.12 -7.49
C ASP A 26 -7.86 -8.86 -8.71
N ALA A 27 -8.22 -7.86 -9.50
CA ALA A 27 -7.48 -7.48 -10.71
C ALA A 27 -6.12 -6.82 -10.41
N LEU A 28 -5.90 -6.31 -9.21
CA LEU A 28 -4.64 -5.71 -8.80
C LEU A 28 -3.59 -6.79 -8.52
N THR A 29 -3.99 -7.85 -7.83
CA THR A 29 -3.08 -8.89 -7.34
C THR A 29 -3.13 -10.19 -8.14
N GLY A 30 -4.20 -10.39 -8.93
CA GLY A 30 -4.49 -11.66 -9.60
C GLY A 30 -5.03 -12.73 -8.65
N VAL A 31 -5.27 -12.41 -7.38
CA VAL A 31 -5.79 -13.35 -6.40
C VAL A 31 -7.24 -13.69 -6.71
N ILE A 32 -7.54 -14.98 -6.69
CA ILE A 32 -8.88 -15.54 -6.82
C ILE A 32 -9.18 -16.30 -5.54
N ARG A 33 -10.29 -15.97 -4.88
CA ARG A 33 -10.71 -16.65 -3.65
C ARG A 33 -12.23 -16.83 -3.59
N PRO A 34 -12.73 -17.90 -2.95
CA PRO A 34 -14.15 -18.05 -2.70
C PRO A 34 -14.66 -16.99 -1.72
N LEU A 35 -15.95 -16.68 -1.84
CA LEU A 35 -16.73 -15.90 -0.87
C LEU A 35 -17.75 -16.84 -0.23
N PRO A 36 -17.35 -17.63 0.79
CA PRO A 36 -18.21 -18.69 1.35
C PRO A 36 -19.44 -18.16 2.10
N ALA A 37 -19.40 -16.93 2.62
CA ALA A 37 -20.57 -16.26 3.17
C ALA A 37 -21.40 -15.66 2.04
N PHE A 38 -22.51 -16.30 1.71
CA PHE A 38 -23.53 -15.75 0.83
C PHE A 38 -24.88 -16.38 1.16
N GLU A 39 -25.95 -15.69 0.80
CA GLU A 39 -27.32 -16.15 0.94
C GLU A 39 -27.95 -16.29 -0.44
N GLN A 40 -28.94 -17.18 -0.57
CA GLN A 40 -29.68 -17.31 -1.82
C GLN A 40 -31.18 -17.30 -1.55
N THR A 41 -31.88 -16.35 -2.19
CA THR A 41 -33.34 -16.22 -2.11
C THR A 41 -33.91 -16.23 -3.52
N GLY A 42 -34.66 -17.29 -3.85
CA GLY A 42 -35.19 -17.51 -5.20
C GLY A 42 -34.06 -17.60 -6.24
N GLU A 43 -34.07 -16.68 -7.20
CA GLU A 43 -33.10 -16.58 -8.30
C GLU A 43 -31.99 -15.54 -8.05
N THR A 44 -31.85 -15.06 -6.81
CA THR A 44 -30.84 -14.06 -6.44
C THR A 44 -29.91 -14.58 -5.36
N THR A 45 -28.61 -14.42 -5.58
CA THR A 45 -27.54 -14.63 -4.59
C THR A 45 -27.14 -13.29 -3.99
N PHE A 46 -27.17 -13.19 -2.67
CA PHE A 46 -26.71 -12.02 -1.92
C PHE A 46 -25.36 -12.31 -1.28
N VAL A 47 -24.39 -11.44 -1.53
CA VAL A 47 -23.01 -11.60 -1.06
C VAL A 47 -22.62 -10.38 -0.22
N PRO A 48 -22.29 -10.55 1.07
CA PRO A 48 -21.61 -9.51 1.85
C PRO A 48 -20.23 -9.23 1.28
N LEU A 49 -19.99 -8.00 0.87
CA LEU A 49 -18.76 -7.53 0.25
C LEU A 49 -18.20 -6.33 1.00
N GLN A 50 -16.87 -6.29 1.11
CA GLN A 50 -16.12 -5.11 1.52
C GLN A 50 -15.24 -4.67 0.36
N LEU A 51 -15.31 -3.38 0.01
CA LEU A 51 -14.44 -2.76 -0.99
C LEU A 51 -13.72 -1.59 -0.33
N GLU A 52 -12.40 -1.58 -0.43
CA GLU A 52 -11.58 -0.49 0.07
C GLU A 52 -11.85 0.84 -0.65
N ALA A 53 -11.35 1.95 -0.12
CA ALA A 53 -11.45 3.27 -0.74
C ALA A 53 -10.93 3.24 -2.19
N ASN A 54 -11.75 3.67 -3.15
CA ASN A 54 -11.50 3.57 -4.60
C ASN A 54 -11.20 2.14 -5.12
N GLY A 55 -11.47 1.12 -4.32
CA GLY A 55 -11.20 -0.27 -4.64
C GLY A 55 -12.21 -0.86 -5.62
N SER A 56 -11.83 -1.96 -6.26
CA SER A 56 -12.71 -2.70 -7.17
C SER A 56 -12.41 -4.19 -7.12
N ALA A 57 -13.41 -4.99 -7.45
CA ALA A 57 -13.29 -6.43 -7.55
C ALA A 57 -14.27 -6.97 -8.60
N PHE A 58 -13.91 -8.08 -9.23
CA PHE A 58 -14.85 -8.87 -10.02
C PHE A 58 -15.47 -9.93 -9.11
N ILE A 59 -16.80 -10.04 -9.13
CA ILE A 59 -17.50 -11.11 -8.44
C ILE A 59 -17.93 -12.10 -9.52
N VAL A 60 -17.34 -13.29 -9.49
CA VAL A 60 -17.50 -14.27 -10.57
C VAL A 60 -18.19 -15.52 -10.05
N PHE A 61 -19.11 -16.04 -10.85
CA PHE A 61 -19.91 -17.22 -10.56
C PHE A 61 -19.66 -18.24 -11.67
N ARG A 62 -18.92 -19.31 -11.38
CA ARG A 62 -18.64 -20.37 -12.37
C ARG A 62 -18.86 -21.77 -11.82
N GLU A 63 -18.41 -22.01 -10.60
CA GLU A 63 -18.50 -23.32 -9.97
C GLU A 63 -19.83 -23.46 -9.27
N LYS A 64 -20.36 -24.69 -9.24
CA LYS A 64 -21.54 -25.00 -8.44
C LYS A 64 -21.23 -24.76 -6.96
N GLY A 65 -22.18 -24.17 -6.25
CA GLY A 65 -22.03 -23.88 -4.83
C GLY A 65 -23.38 -23.67 -4.17
N ASN A 66 -23.44 -24.00 -2.88
CA ASN A 66 -24.59 -23.74 -2.04
C ASN A 66 -24.14 -22.86 -0.86
N PRO A 67 -25.03 -22.03 -0.31
CA PRO A 67 -24.74 -21.25 0.89
C PRO A 67 -24.13 -22.11 1.99
N ALA A 68 -23.06 -21.64 2.63
CA ALA A 68 -22.52 -22.29 3.82
C ALA A 68 -23.59 -22.29 4.94
N ALA A 69 -23.78 -23.44 5.59
CA ALA A 69 -24.79 -23.57 6.64
C ALA A 69 -24.38 -22.75 7.89
N LYS A 70 -25.05 -21.61 8.07
CA LYS A 70 -25.30 -20.81 9.30
C LYS A 70 -24.16 -20.45 10.28
N GLU A 71 -22.94 -20.96 10.18
CA GLU A 71 -21.87 -20.59 11.12
C GLU A 71 -20.56 -20.10 10.45
N LEU A 72 -20.29 -18.80 10.66
CA LEU A 72 -19.00 -18.18 10.98
C LEU A 72 -17.87 -18.05 9.94
N THR A 73 -18.07 -18.31 8.64
CA THR A 73 -17.05 -17.90 7.64
C THR A 73 -17.33 -16.50 7.08
N VAL A 74 -16.83 -15.46 7.75
CA VAL A 74 -16.90 -14.10 7.19
C VAL A 74 -16.04 -13.98 5.93
N ASN A 75 -16.56 -13.31 4.90
CA ASN A 75 -15.83 -13.12 3.65
C ASN A 75 -14.58 -12.23 3.79
N PHE A 76 -14.53 -11.39 4.83
CA PHE A 76 -13.49 -10.39 5.08
C PHE A 76 -13.19 -10.37 6.60
N PRO A 77 -12.37 -11.32 7.10
CA PRO A 77 -11.96 -11.30 8.50
C PRO A 77 -11.03 -10.11 8.77
N GLU A 78 -11.08 -9.59 10.00
CA GLU A 78 -10.13 -8.58 10.45
C GLU A 78 -8.72 -9.20 10.56
N PRO A 79 -7.69 -8.54 10.01
CA PRO A 79 -6.33 -9.04 10.07
C PRO A 79 -5.77 -9.03 11.49
N GLU A 80 -5.07 -10.09 11.86
CA GLU A 80 -4.27 -10.12 13.08
C GLU A 80 -2.92 -9.41 12.88
N ILE A 81 -2.53 -8.55 13.81
CA ILE A 81 -1.21 -7.92 13.80
C ILE A 81 -0.19 -8.92 14.38
N ILE A 82 0.69 -9.44 13.53
CA ILE A 82 1.77 -10.34 13.95
C ILE A 82 2.91 -9.54 14.56
N THR A 83 3.28 -8.42 13.94
CA THR A 83 4.25 -7.48 14.49
C THR A 83 4.12 -6.09 13.87
N THR A 84 4.52 -5.07 14.61
CA THR A 84 4.67 -3.69 14.12
C THR A 84 6.15 -3.41 13.91
N VAL A 85 6.50 -2.77 12.79
CA VAL A 85 7.89 -2.40 12.50
C VAL A 85 8.17 -1.03 13.11
N ASP A 86 8.61 -1.05 14.36
CA ASP A 86 8.91 0.13 15.20
C ASP A 86 10.41 0.44 15.30
N THR A 87 11.23 -0.19 14.46
CA THR A 87 12.68 0.03 14.40
C THR A 87 13.04 1.26 13.56
N PRO A 88 14.14 1.97 13.89
CA PRO A 88 14.60 3.11 13.09
C PRO A 88 14.92 2.72 11.64
N TRP A 89 14.50 3.57 10.71
CA TRP A 89 14.72 3.38 9.28
C TRP A 89 15.95 4.15 8.82
N LYS A 90 16.86 3.46 8.11
CA LYS A 90 17.91 4.12 7.33
C LYS A 90 17.34 4.48 5.96
N VAL A 91 17.32 5.77 5.62
CA VAL A 91 16.70 6.27 4.39
C VAL A 91 17.76 6.92 3.52
N ARG A 92 17.89 6.45 2.29
CA ARG A 92 18.77 7.02 1.26
C ARG A 92 17.92 7.63 0.15
N PHE A 93 18.08 8.94 -0.04
CA PHE A 93 17.41 9.66 -1.12
C PHE A 93 18.32 9.70 -2.35
N GLU A 94 17.74 9.77 -3.55
CA GLU A 94 18.50 10.18 -4.72
C GLU A 94 19.03 11.60 -4.54
N SER A 95 20.31 11.81 -4.81
CA SER A 95 21.02 13.05 -4.43
C SER A 95 21.67 13.76 -5.62
N ASP A 96 21.24 13.45 -6.84
CA ASP A 96 21.71 14.15 -8.04
C ASP A 96 21.36 15.66 -8.01
N SER A 97 21.99 16.42 -8.91
CA SER A 97 21.86 17.89 -8.96
C SER A 97 20.43 18.38 -9.25
N ILE A 98 19.54 17.51 -9.74
CA ILE A 98 18.15 17.82 -10.06
C ILE A 98 17.25 17.52 -8.85
N LYS A 99 17.38 16.34 -8.26
CA LYS A 99 16.51 15.87 -7.16
C LYS A 99 16.89 16.43 -5.79
N ARG A 100 18.20 16.63 -5.58
CA ARG A 100 18.78 17.31 -4.40
C ARG A 100 18.43 16.68 -3.06
N GLY A 101 18.19 15.37 -3.00
CA GLY A 101 18.09 14.67 -1.72
C GLY A 101 19.42 14.72 -0.95
N PRO A 102 19.41 14.46 0.37
CA PRO A 102 20.65 14.32 1.16
C PRO A 102 21.60 13.29 0.52
N SER A 103 22.89 13.64 0.42
CA SER A 103 23.91 12.75 -0.15
C SER A 103 24.19 11.54 0.73
N GLU A 104 24.16 11.73 2.04
CA GLU A 104 24.32 10.67 3.04
C GLU A 104 22.96 10.14 3.50
N PRO A 105 22.86 8.85 3.85
CA PRO A 105 21.65 8.30 4.44
C PRO A 105 21.28 9.00 5.74
N VAL A 106 19.99 9.25 5.93
CA VAL A 106 19.41 9.81 7.17
C VAL A 106 18.72 8.72 7.97
N ILE A 107 18.66 8.89 9.29
CA ILE A 107 17.95 7.96 10.18
C ILE A 107 16.60 8.55 10.57
N PHE A 108 15.53 7.85 10.23
CA PHE A 108 14.16 8.17 10.66
C PHE A 108 13.81 7.26 11.84
N LYS A 109 13.75 7.83 13.05
CA LYS A 109 13.25 7.11 14.23
C LYS A 109 11.76 6.80 14.11
N GLU A 110 11.03 7.70 13.46
CA GLU A 110 9.61 7.57 13.15
C GLU A 110 9.39 7.89 11.67
N LEU A 111 8.47 7.17 11.05
CA LEU A 111 8.03 7.44 9.69
C LEU A 111 7.25 8.75 9.65
N LYS A 112 7.52 9.59 8.65
CA LYS A 112 6.91 10.92 8.55
C LYS A 112 6.72 11.34 7.10
N ASN A 113 5.77 12.23 6.90
CA ASN A 113 5.56 12.89 5.62
C ASN A 113 6.76 13.78 5.30
N TRP A 114 7.43 13.55 4.16
CA TRP A 114 8.59 14.34 3.75
C TRP A 114 8.29 15.83 3.69
N ALA A 115 7.09 16.21 3.24
CA ALA A 115 6.67 17.60 3.12
C ALA A 115 6.64 18.36 4.46
N GLN A 116 6.72 17.66 5.59
CA GLN A 116 6.78 18.22 6.94
C GLN A 116 8.20 18.24 7.52
N SER A 117 9.22 17.77 6.78
CA SER A 117 10.61 17.74 7.25
C SER A 117 11.20 19.15 7.41
N ASP A 118 12.06 19.35 8.41
CA ASP A 118 12.83 20.60 8.57
C ASP A 118 14.00 20.73 7.58
N ASP A 119 14.54 19.60 7.13
CA ASP A 119 15.54 19.58 6.05
C ASP A 119 14.86 19.87 4.70
N GLU A 120 15.14 21.01 4.09
CA GLU A 120 14.57 21.42 2.80
C GLU A 120 14.87 20.45 1.66
N ARG A 121 15.99 19.71 1.74
CA ARG A 121 16.36 18.67 0.76
C ARG A 121 15.38 17.50 0.78
N ILE A 122 14.75 17.25 1.93
CA ILE A 122 13.70 16.25 2.12
C ILE A 122 12.32 16.88 1.92
N ARG A 123 12.07 18.08 2.46
CA ARG A 123 10.78 18.80 2.36
C ARG A 123 10.29 18.93 0.94
N TYR A 124 11.18 19.32 0.03
CA TYR A 124 10.87 19.53 -1.38
C TYR A 124 11.37 18.39 -2.27
N PHE A 125 11.64 17.21 -1.70
CA PHE A 125 12.17 16.09 -2.46
C PHE A 125 11.16 15.58 -3.47
N SER A 126 11.64 15.30 -4.68
CA SER A 126 10.93 14.47 -5.66
C SER A 126 11.87 13.47 -6.30
N GLY A 127 11.45 12.21 -6.33
CA GLY A 127 12.24 11.09 -6.83
C GLY A 127 12.08 9.86 -5.96
N THR A 128 13.14 9.06 -5.90
CA THR A 128 13.18 7.78 -5.19
C THR A 128 13.92 7.91 -3.86
N ALA A 129 13.35 7.32 -2.80
CA ALA A 129 14.02 7.12 -1.52
C ALA A 129 13.93 5.65 -1.11
N VAL A 130 15.06 5.07 -0.72
CA VAL A 130 15.18 3.68 -0.28
C VAL A 130 15.25 3.65 1.24
N TYR A 131 14.24 3.05 1.86
CA TYR A 131 14.16 2.77 3.28
C TYR A 131 14.69 1.38 3.54
N THR A 132 15.53 1.23 4.57
CA THR A 132 16.01 -0.07 5.03
C THR A 132 15.84 -0.15 6.54
N THR A 133 15.25 -1.24 6.99
CA THR A 133 15.20 -1.59 8.41
C THR A 133 15.26 -3.10 8.61
N LYS A 134 15.27 -3.51 9.87
CA LYS A 134 15.16 -4.91 10.28
C LYS A 134 13.99 -5.10 11.22
N VAL A 135 13.37 -6.27 11.14
CA VAL A 135 12.31 -6.72 12.04
C VAL A 135 12.60 -8.16 12.47
N THR A 136 12.34 -8.49 13.73
CA THR A 136 12.54 -9.82 14.28
C THR A 136 11.18 -10.48 14.49
N LEU A 137 11.05 -11.73 14.05
CA LEU A 137 9.83 -12.54 14.20
C LEU A 137 10.12 -13.74 15.10
N ASP A 138 9.34 -13.92 16.16
CA ASP A 138 9.49 -15.06 17.07
C ASP A 138 9.10 -16.38 16.42
N ALA A 139 8.10 -16.35 15.54
CA ALA A 139 7.64 -17.47 14.74
C ALA A 139 6.99 -16.98 13.44
N ILE A 140 6.87 -17.88 12.46
CA ILE A 140 6.10 -17.65 11.24
C ILE A 140 4.79 -18.45 11.34
N PRO A 141 3.62 -17.81 11.44
CA PRO A 141 2.34 -18.49 11.36
C PRO A 141 2.22 -19.27 10.06
N LYS A 142 1.97 -20.58 10.14
CA LYS A 142 1.91 -21.48 8.97
C LYS A 142 0.50 -21.64 8.41
N ASP A 143 -0.50 -21.30 9.22
CA ASP A 143 -1.93 -21.42 8.99
C ASP A 143 -2.56 -20.12 8.46
N LYS A 144 -1.75 -19.06 8.27
CA LYS A 144 -2.22 -17.72 7.88
C LYS A 144 -1.55 -17.25 6.60
N GLN A 145 -2.30 -16.51 5.79
CA GLN A 145 -1.72 -15.72 4.71
C GLN A 145 -1.15 -14.42 5.31
N LEU A 146 0.15 -14.22 5.16
CA LEU A 146 0.87 -13.07 5.71
C LEU A 146 1.03 -11.96 4.69
N TYR A 147 0.86 -10.73 5.15
CA TYR A 147 1.06 -9.52 4.36
C TYR A 147 1.99 -8.54 5.08
N LEU A 148 2.85 -7.86 4.31
CA LEU A 148 3.47 -6.62 4.75
C LEU A 148 2.53 -5.48 4.39
N ASP A 149 1.97 -4.84 5.41
CA ASP A 149 1.11 -3.67 5.30
C ASP A 149 1.93 -2.40 5.55
N LEU A 150 2.02 -1.53 4.54
CA LEU A 150 2.77 -0.29 4.64
C LEU A 150 1.99 0.85 5.32
N GLY A 151 0.73 0.63 5.67
CA GLY A 151 -0.17 1.68 6.13
C GLY A 151 -0.45 2.64 4.98
N TYR A 152 0.18 3.81 4.99
CA TYR A 152 0.07 4.79 3.91
C TYR A 152 1.42 5.10 3.26
N VAL A 153 1.40 5.15 1.92
CA VAL A 153 2.53 5.52 1.07
C VAL A 153 2.07 6.58 0.10
N SER A 154 2.86 7.63 -0.08
CA SER A 154 2.66 8.59 -1.15
C SER A 154 3.92 8.69 -2.04
N VAL A 155 3.90 8.24 -3.30
CA VAL A 155 2.74 7.77 -4.09
C VAL A 155 2.72 6.25 -4.25
N MET A 156 3.88 5.62 -4.44
CA MET A 156 3.99 4.19 -4.66
C MET A 156 5.28 3.64 -4.07
N ALA A 157 5.33 2.32 -3.82
CA ALA A 157 6.49 1.65 -3.28
C ALA A 157 6.78 0.31 -3.94
N LYS A 158 8.06 -0.05 -4.00
CA LYS A 158 8.57 -1.36 -4.38
C LYS A 158 9.22 -2.01 -3.16
N ILE A 159 8.88 -3.26 -2.87
CA ILE A 159 9.27 -3.93 -1.63
C ILE A 159 10.23 -5.08 -1.94
N LYS A 160 11.28 -5.20 -1.12
CA LYS A 160 12.07 -6.41 -0.97
C LYS A 160 12.13 -6.85 0.48
N ILE A 161 12.11 -8.17 0.69
CA ILE A 161 12.31 -8.81 1.99
C ILE A 161 13.46 -9.78 1.85
N ASN A 162 14.46 -9.67 2.74
CA ASN A 162 15.67 -10.50 2.71
C ASN A 162 16.35 -10.50 1.32
N GLY A 163 16.35 -9.33 0.66
CA GLY A 163 16.92 -9.13 -0.68
C GLY A 163 16.05 -9.62 -1.85
N LYS A 164 14.94 -10.31 -1.59
CA LYS A 164 14.03 -10.84 -2.62
C LYS A 164 12.86 -9.89 -2.87
N TYR A 165 12.49 -9.70 -4.14
CA TYR A 165 11.36 -8.87 -4.53
C TYR A 165 10.04 -9.46 -4.02
N ALA A 166 9.25 -8.63 -3.32
CA ALA A 166 7.98 -9.03 -2.71
C ALA A 166 6.75 -8.49 -3.47
N GLY A 167 6.93 -7.49 -4.34
CA GLY A 167 5.84 -6.82 -5.04
C GLY A 167 5.97 -5.30 -4.99
N GLY A 168 5.01 -4.62 -5.59
CA GLY A 168 4.89 -3.16 -5.57
C GLY A 168 3.44 -2.74 -5.28
N VAL A 169 3.29 -1.58 -4.66
CA VAL A 169 2.01 -1.01 -4.27
C VAL A 169 1.90 0.40 -4.81
N TRP A 170 0.77 0.71 -5.46
CA TRP A 170 0.52 2.02 -6.09
C TRP A 170 -0.88 2.55 -5.81
N THR A 171 -1.75 1.73 -5.23
CA THR A 171 -3.09 2.10 -4.79
C THR A 171 -3.38 1.45 -3.44
N PHE A 172 -4.31 2.04 -2.71
CA PHE A 172 -4.79 1.50 -1.45
C PHE A 172 -5.58 0.18 -1.69
N PRO A 173 -5.45 -0.84 -0.82
CA PRO A 173 -4.58 -0.90 0.35
C PRO A 173 -3.12 -1.21 -0.02
N TYR A 174 -2.16 -0.54 0.64
CA TYR A 174 -0.73 -0.66 0.35
C TYR A 174 -0.10 -1.91 0.99
N LYS A 175 -0.53 -3.10 0.54
CA LYS A 175 -0.13 -4.39 1.13
C LYS A 175 0.41 -5.35 0.06
N VAL A 176 1.39 -6.18 0.44
CA VAL A 176 1.91 -7.28 -0.40
C VAL A 176 1.97 -8.59 0.38
N ALA A 177 1.71 -9.71 -0.30
CA ALA A 177 1.83 -11.05 0.28
C ALA A 177 3.29 -11.46 0.51
N VAL A 178 3.63 -12.05 1.66
CA VAL A 178 5.04 -12.25 2.07
C VAL A 178 5.39 -13.60 2.69
N ASN A 179 4.46 -14.57 2.74
CA ASN A 179 4.64 -15.88 3.40
C ASN A 179 5.99 -16.55 3.12
N ASN A 180 6.41 -16.59 1.85
CA ASN A 180 7.60 -17.33 1.42
C ASN A 180 8.89 -16.50 1.46
N LEU A 181 8.83 -15.28 1.99
CA LEU A 181 9.95 -14.34 2.04
C LEU A 181 10.44 -14.09 3.47
N LEU A 182 9.57 -14.33 4.46
CA LEU A 182 9.88 -14.19 5.87
C LEU A 182 10.54 -15.45 6.44
N ARG A 183 11.31 -15.27 7.50
CA ARG A 183 11.91 -16.34 8.30
C ARG A 183 11.78 -16.03 9.79
N GLN A 184 11.81 -17.05 10.63
CA GLN A 184 11.97 -16.87 12.07
C GLN A 184 13.29 -16.12 12.35
N GLY A 185 13.28 -15.23 13.33
CA GLY A 185 14.39 -14.33 13.64
C GLY A 185 14.40 -13.08 12.77
N GLU A 186 15.59 -12.59 12.46
CA GLU A 186 15.80 -11.29 11.81
C GLU A 186 15.47 -11.32 10.30
N ASN A 187 14.66 -10.35 9.86
CA ASN A 187 14.29 -10.10 8.48
C ASN A 187 14.67 -8.66 8.09
N THR A 188 15.33 -8.50 6.94
CA THR A 188 15.63 -7.18 6.39
C THR A 188 14.50 -6.74 5.47
N LEU A 189 13.98 -5.54 5.70
CA LEU A 189 13.00 -4.89 4.84
C LEU A 189 13.68 -3.78 4.04
N GLU A 190 13.49 -3.77 2.74
CA GLU A 190 13.87 -2.66 1.85
C GLU A 190 12.62 -2.16 1.11
N ILE A 191 12.31 -0.88 1.26
CA ILE A 191 11.14 -0.25 0.66
C ILE A 191 11.63 0.95 -0.15
N GLU A 192 11.51 0.84 -1.47
CA GLU A 192 11.82 1.92 -2.40
C GLU A 192 10.54 2.72 -2.66
N VAL A 193 10.49 3.96 -2.21
CA VAL A 193 9.32 4.84 -2.33
C VAL A 193 9.58 5.91 -3.38
N VAL A 194 8.60 6.13 -4.24
CA VAL A 194 8.65 7.14 -5.31
C VAL A 194 7.45 8.08 -5.19
N ASN A 195 7.68 9.38 -5.34
CA ASN A 195 6.64 10.41 -5.37
C ASN A 195 6.62 11.18 -6.71
N ASN A 196 5.76 12.20 -6.78
CA ASN A 196 5.61 13.05 -7.96
C ASN A 196 6.59 14.23 -7.92
N TRP A 197 6.86 14.82 -9.09
CA TRP A 197 7.69 16.02 -9.27
C TRP A 197 7.16 17.32 -8.65
N LYS A 198 5.92 17.32 -8.12
CA LYS A 198 5.26 18.53 -7.61
C LYS A 198 6.09 19.24 -6.55
N ASN A 199 6.59 18.53 -5.54
CA ASN A 199 7.28 19.16 -4.42
C ASN A 199 8.62 19.77 -4.85
N ARG A 200 9.38 19.11 -5.73
CA ARG A 200 10.62 19.65 -6.29
C ARG A 200 10.38 20.85 -7.18
N LEU A 201 9.33 20.82 -8.02
CA LEU A 201 8.91 21.97 -8.83
C LEU A 201 8.59 23.20 -7.96
N ILE A 202 7.86 23.01 -6.85
CA ILE A 202 7.54 24.06 -5.88
C ILE A 202 8.81 24.57 -5.20
N GLY A 203 9.68 23.67 -4.74
CA GLY A 203 10.94 24.01 -4.09
C GLY A 203 11.88 24.81 -4.99
N ASP A 204 11.97 24.47 -6.27
CA ASP A 204 12.80 25.22 -7.23
C ASP A 204 12.27 26.65 -7.47
N GLN A 205 10.97 26.91 -7.35
CA GLN A 205 10.43 28.28 -7.45
C GLN A 205 10.95 29.22 -6.35
N LYS A 206 11.50 28.68 -5.25
CA LYS A 206 12.12 29.47 -4.17
C LYS A 206 13.55 29.90 -4.49
N LEU A 207 14.15 29.33 -5.52
CA LEU A 207 15.52 29.62 -5.92
C LEU A 207 15.58 30.74 -6.97
N PRO A 208 16.72 31.47 -7.07
CA PRO A 208 17.01 32.32 -8.22
C PRO A 208 16.89 31.54 -9.53
N GLU A 209 16.44 32.20 -10.59
CA GLU A 209 16.13 31.53 -11.88
C GLU A 209 17.29 30.69 -12.42
N LYS A 210 18.52 31.20 -12.36
CA LYS A 210 19.75 30.51 -12.79
C LYS A 210 20.03 29.21 -12.02
N ASP A 211 19.49 29.08 -10.81
CA ASP A 211 19.72 27.95 -9.91
C ASP A 211 18.58 26.93 -9.95
N ARG A 212 17.51 27.19 -10.71
CA ARG A 212 16.40 26.25 -10.94
C ARG A 212 16.86 25.16 -11.91
N LYS A 213 16.74 23.89 -11.50
CA LYS A 213 17.24 22.75 -12.31
C LYS A 213 16.11 21.95 -12.93
N VAL A 214 14.95 21.90 -12.29
CA VAL A 214 13.77 21.27 -12.89
C VAL A 214 13.14 22.24 -13.89
N GLN A 215 13.01 21.80 -15.14
CA GLN A 215 12.37 22.55 -16.21
C GLN A 215 11.12 21.85 -16.70
N SER A 216 10.09 22.64 -17.02
CA SER A 216 8.87 22.19 -17.67
C SER A 216 8.38 23.31 -18.59
N ASN A 217 7.94 22.95 -19.80
CA ASN A 217 7.35 23.91 -20.74
C ASN A 217 6.11 24.61 -20.16
N TYR A 218 5.43 23.93 -19.23
CA TYR A 218 4.31 24.47 -18.46
C TYR A 218 4.47 24.11 -16.99
N ASN A 219 4.64 25.11 -16.13
CA ASN A 219 4.65 24.93 -14.68
C ASN A 219 3.57 25.80 -14.03
N ARG A 220 2.51 25.16 -13.53
CA ARG A 220 1.43 25.85 -12.79
C ARG A 220 1.76 26.10 -11.32
N TRP A 221 2.82 25.50 -10.79
CA TRP A 221 3.17 25.56 -9.38
C TRP A 221 4.00 26.79 -9.05
N LYS A 222 3.68 27.43 -7.93
CA LYS A 222 4.34 28.62 -7.39
C LYS A 222 5.09 28.29 -6.10
N ALA A 223 5.95 29.20 -5.65
CA ALA A 223 6.74 29.03 -4.42
C ALA A 223 5.91 28.88 -3.13
N ASP A 224 4.66 29.32 -3.14
CA ASP A 224 3.68 29.27 -2.05
C ASP A 224 2.61 28.17 -2.26
N SER A 225 2.68 27.41 -3.35
CA SER A 225 1.74 26.32 -3.59
C SER A 225 1.84 25.24 -2.49
N PRO A 226 0.72 24.63 -2.08
CA PRO A 226 0.74 23.61 -1.04
C PRO A 226 1.50 22.37 -1.52
N LEU A 227 2.36 21.82 -0.66
CA LEU A 227 3.05 20.57 -0.93
C LEU A 227 2.08 19.40 -0.98
N GLN A 228 2.48 18.35 -1.70
CA GLN A 228 1.80 17.06 -1.68
C GLN A 228 2.46 16.18 -0.63
N ASP A 229 1.65 15.39 0.09
CA ASP A 229 2.17 14.36 0.98
C ASP A 229 3.13 13.43 0.22
N SER A 230 4.19 13.00 0.87
CA SER A 230 5.23 12.20 0.22
C SER A 230 5.95 11.31 1.21
N GLY A 231 6.37 10.15 0.72
CA GLY A 231 7.12 9.18 1.49
C GLY A 231 6.29 8.06 2.09
N LEU A 232 6.91 7.32 2.99
CA LEU A 232 6.29 6.25 3.77
C LEU A 232 5.92 6.84 5.14
N THR A 233 4.62 6.89 5.44
CA THR A 233 4.12 7.43 6.72
C THR A 233 3.68 6.34 7.68
N GLY A 234 3.50 5.11 7.18
CA GLY A 234 3.16 3.98 8.04
C GLY A 234 1.74 4.07 8.61
N PRO A 235 1.47 3.35 9.72
CA PRO A 235 2.40 2.41 10.38
C PRO A 235 2.70 1.21 9.47
N VAL A 236 3.93 0.67 9.55
CA VAL A 236 4.31 -0.55 8.83
C VAL A 236 4.13 -1.76 9.74
N ARG A 237 3.42 -2.78 9.26
CA ARG A 237 3.05 -3.97 10.05
C ARG A 237 3.18 -5.24 9.21
N ILE A 238 3.45 -6.35 9.88
CA ILE A 238 3.20 -7.68 9.33
C ILE A 238 1.89 -8.16 9.92
N ILE A 239 0.94 -8.52 9.06
CA ILE A 239 -0.40 -8.96 9.44
C ILE A 239 -0.70 -10.34 8.87
N GLY A 240 -1.60 -11.08 9.52
CA GLY A 240 -2.06 -12.41 9.10
C GLY A 240 -3.57 -12.48 8.95
N ASN A 241 -4.02 -13.11 7.85
CA ASN A 241 -5.42 -13.44 7.58
C ASN A 241 -5.62 -14.95 7.52
#